data_AF-A0A150V840-F1
#
_entry.id   AF-A0A150V840-F1
#
_cell.length_a   1.000
_cell.length_b   1.000
_cell.length_c   1.000
_cell.angle_alpha   90.00
_cell.angle_beta   90.00
_cell.angle_gamma   90.00
#
_symmetry.space_group_name_H-M   'P 1'
#
loop_
_entity.id
_entity.type
_entity.pdbx_description
1 polymer ?
#
loop_
_entity_poly.entity_id
_entity_poly.type
_entity_poly.pdbx_seq_one_letter_code
_entity_poly.pdbx_strand_id
1 'polypeptide(L)'
;MCAPDTNLIKSQRGLNKASPHAQLAISVMSFCKVEQSSFAVWEATWPTNQDFVDTLPLCWTKEEQDLLPPSVTLPLERQRRDWEKDWEAVAAYCQARGWSEQDYRYYWMIVDSRSFHFNPPHAKTGSMVLCPFIDLINHGPSTKTCQVFQSPEGYQVVADRDYGEHINSAMSEFTWAYPLLS
;
A
#
# COMPACT_ATOMS: atom_id res chain seq x y z
N MET A 1 4.23 -9.66 8.63
CA MET A 1 4.18 -8.35 7.98
C MET A 1 5.33 -8.22 6.99
N CYS A 2 5.12 -7.49 5.90
CA CYS A 2 6.17 -7.10 4.96
C CYS A 2 6.51 -5.62 5.20
N ALA A 3 7.73 -5.35 5.64
CA ALA A 3 8.22 -4.02 5.96
C ALA A 3 9.30 -3.58 4.95
N PRO A 4 9.65 -2.28 4.89
CA PRO A 4 10.70 -1.80 4.00
C PRO A 4 12.06 -2.45 4.30
N ASP A 5 12.79 -2.85 3.26
CA ASP A 5 14.13 -3.41 3.39
C ASP A 5 15.14 -2.31 3.69
N THR A 6 15.42 -2.11 4.98
CA THR A 6 16.32 -1.03 5.41
C THR A 6 17.75 -1.21 4.91
N ASN A 7 18.20 -2.44 4.62
CA ASN A 7 19.54 -2.69 4.08
C ASN A 7 19.59 -2.26 2.62
N LEU A 8 18.58 -2.64 1.84
CA LEU A 8 18.42 -2.19 0.47
C LEU A 8 18.38 -0.65 0.43
N ILE A 9 17.48 -0.03 1.19
CA ILE A 9 17.26 1.42 1.19
C ILE A 9 18.54 2.19 1.54
N LYS A 10 19.34 1.71 2.49
CA LYS A 10 20.61 2.34 2.89
C LYS A 10 21.72 2.12 1.86
N SER A 11 21.73 0.97 1.18
CA SER A 11 22.79 0.61 0.23
C SER A 11 22.68 1.34 -1.11
N GLN A 12 21.49 1.83 -1.46
CA GLN A 12 21.22 2.42 -2.77
C GLN A 12 21.12 3.95 -2.67
N ARG A 13 21.87 4.63 -3.54
CA ARG A 13 21.87 6.09 -3.59
C ARG A 13 20.48 6.60 -3.93
N GLY A 14 19.92 7.47 -3.08
CA GLY A 14 18.65 8.16 -3.34
C GLY A 14 17.43 7.49 -2.72
N LEU A 15 17.41 6.16 -2.56
CA LEU A 15 16.26 5.45 -1.99
C LEU A 15 15.96 5.87 -0.54
N ASN A 16 16.99 6.20 0.24
CA ASN A 16 16.82 6.70 1.61
C ASN A 16 16.12 8.06 1.70
N LYS A 17 16.00 8.79 0.59
CA LYS A 17 15.27 10.06 0.49
C LYS A 17 13.88 9.91 -0.14
N ALA A 18 13.58 8.74 -0.71
CA ALA A 18 12.25 8.43 -1.23
C ALA A 18 11.23 8.42 -0.09
N SER A 19 9.95 8.61 -0.42
CA SER A 19 8.88 8.54 0.58
C SER A 19 8.82 7.16 1.26
N PRO A 20 8.24 7.04 2.47
CA PRO A 20 7.99 5.74 3.07
C PRO A 20 7.17 4.79 2.17
N HIS A 21 6.27 5.35 1.35
CA HIS A 21 5.51 4.62 0.34
C HIS A 21 6.40 4.02 -0.73
N ALA A 22 7.23 4.83 -1.38
CA ALA A 22 8.19 4.39 -2.39
C ALA A 22 9.18 3.37 -1.82
N GLN A 23 9.66 3.58 -0.60
CA GLN A 23 10.55 2.66 0.10
C GLN A 23 9.89 1.30 0.33
N LEU A 24 8.62 1.28 0.74
CA LEU A 24 7.87 0.03 0.89
C LEU A 24 7.63 -0.63 -0.48
N ALA A 25 7.15 0.13 -1.48
CA ALA A 25 6.84 -0.38 -2.81
C ALA A 25 8.06 -1.03 -3.47
N ILE A 26 9.22 -0.37 -3.42
CA ILE A 26 10.44 -0.91 -4.02
C ILE A 26 10.98 -2.13 -3.27
N SER A 27 10.78 -2.19 -1.95
CA SER A 27 11.17 -3.35 -1.14
C SER A 27 10.30 -4.56 -1.46
N VAL A 28 8.97 -4.39 -1.46
CA VAL A 28 8.01 -5.43 -1.80
C VAL A 28 8.26 -5.96 -3.22
N MET A 29 8.42 -5.06 -4.18
CA MET A 29 8.78 -5.41 -5.55
C MET A 29 10.08 -6.22 -5.61
N SER A 30 11.11 -5.81 -4.86
CA SER A 30 12.38 -6.54 -4.81
C SER A 30 12.24 -7.93 -4.20
N PHE A 31 11.32 -8.12 -3.24
CA PHE A 31 11.05 -9.43 -2.66
C PHE A 31 10.19 -10.33 -3.55
N CYS A 32 9.30 -9.77 -4.35
CA CYS A 32 8.42 -10.53 -5.25
C CYS A 32 9.11 -10.93 -6.55
N LYS A 33 9.98 -10.08 -7.11
CA LYS A 33 10.63 -10.34 -8.41
C LYS A 33 11.87 -11.25 -8.35
N VAL A 34 12.12 -11.94 -7.22
CA VAL A 34 13.13 -13.01 -7.14
C VAL A 34 12.53 -14.34 -7.57
N GLU A 35 13.38 -15.24 -8.07
CA GLU A 35 12.99 -16.62 -8.32
C GLU A 35 12.56 -17.28 -7.00
N GLN A 36 11.40 -17.96 -7.00
CA GLN A 36 10.81 -18.61 -5.81
C GLN A 36 10.60 -17.67 -4.61
N SER A 37 9.96 -16.52 -4.84
CA SER A 37 9.59 -15.61 -3.75
C SER A 37 8.77 -16.31 -2.66
N SER A 38 9.16 -16.10 -1.40
CA SER A 38 8.38 -16.54 -0.23
C SER A 38 7.02 -15.84 -0.12
N PHE A 39 6.80 -14.77 -0.89
CA PHE A 39 5.55 -14.03 -0.95
C PHE A 39 4.62 -14.48 -2.06
N ALA A 40 5.04 -15.42 -2.94
CA ALA A 40 4.26 -15.81 -4.13
C ALA A 40 2.81 -16.24 -3.83
N VAL A 41 2.59 -16.97 -2.73
CA VAL A 41 1.24 -17.40 -2.32
C VAL A 41 0.36 -16.22 -1.90
N TRP A 42 0.93 -15.21 -1.24
CA TRP A 42 0.20 -14.00 -0.85
C TRP A 42 0.02 -13.05 -2.03
N GLU A 43 1.03 -12.88 -2.88
CA GLU A 43 0.95 -12.08 -4.11
C GLU A 43 -0.15 -12.60 -5.06
N ALA A 44 -0.37 -13.92 -5.11
CA ALA A 44 -1.47 -14.52 -5.87
C ALA A 44 -2.88 -14.10 -5.39
N THR A 45 -2.99 -13.45 -4.22
CA THR A 45 -4.25 -12.92 -3.67
C THR A 45 -4.46 -11.42 -3.93
N TRP A 46 -3.49 -10.77 -4.59
CA TRP A 46 -3.54 -9.34 -4.86
C TRP A 46 -4.44 -9.02 -6.05
N PRO A 47 -4.94 -7.77 -6.14
CA PRO A 47 -5.62 -7.30 -7.34
C PRO A 47 -4.67 -7.40 -8.53
N THR A 48 -5.24 -7.70 -9.69
CA THR A 48 -4.53 -7.62 -10.96
C THR A 48 -4.27 -6.16 -11.33
N ASN A 49 -3.40 -5.93 -12.33
CA ASN A 49 -3.21 -4.58 -12.86
C ASN A 49 -4.52 -4.02 -13.45
N GLN A 50 -5.34 -4.87 -14.08
CA GLN A 50 -6.61 -4.47 -14.66
C GLN A 50 -7.60 -3.99 -13.59
N ASP A 51 -7.66 -4.66 -12.42
CA ASP A 51 -8.50 -4.22 -11.31
C ASP A 51 -8.18 -2.77 -10.90
N PHE A 52 -6.90 -2.38 -10.92
CA PHE A 52 -6.50 -0.99 -10.65
C PHE A 52 -6.83 -0.02 -11.78
N VAL A 53 -6.69 -0.45 -13.04
CA VAL A 53 -7.09 0.37 -14.19
C VAL A 53 -8.59 0.67 -14.14
N ASP A 54 -9.40 -0.31 -13.77
CA ASP A 54 -10.85 -0.18 -13.75
C ASP A 54 -11.37 0.61 -12.53
N THR A 55 -10.61 0.66 -11.41
CA THR A 55 -11.11 1.21 -10.14
C THR A 55 -10.39 2.46 -9.62
N LEU A 56 -9.14 2.72 -10.03
CA LEU A 56 -8.38 3.86 -9.50
C LEU A 56 -8.45 5.07 -10.43
N PRO A 57 -8.94 6.24 -9.97
CA PRO A 57 -8.99 7.47 -10.75
C PRO A 57 -7.65 7.88 -11.39
N LEU A 58 -6.53 7.56 -10.74
CA LEU A 58 -5.18 7.79 -11.27
C LEU A 58 -4.90 7.07 -12.61
N CYS A 59 -5.60 5.97 -12.87
CA CYS A 59 -5.46 5.16 -14.08
C CYS A 59 -6.45 5.53 -15.18
N TRP A 60 -7.49 6.29 -14.86
CA TRP A 60 -8.54 6.66 -15.80
C TRP A 60 -8.08 7.70 -16.83
N THR A 61 -8.79 7.74 -17.94
CA THR A 61 -8.64 8.76 -18.98
C THR A 61 -9.00 10.15 -18.46
N LYS A 62 -8.63 11.21 -19.21
CA LYS A 62 -8.95 12.58 -18.80
C LYS A 62 -10.46 12.81 -18.80
N GLU A 63 -11.15 12.24 -19.79
CA GLU A 63 -12.60 12.31 -19.95
C GLU A 63 -13.34 11.67 -18.78
N GLU A 64 -12.87 10.52 -18.29
CA GLU A 64 -13.41 9.87 -17.09
C GLU A 64 -13.12 10.67 -15.82
N GLN A 65 -11.91 11.22 -15.69
CA GLN A 65 -11.55 12.08 -14.56
C GLN A 65 -12.37 13.38 -14.53
N ASP A 66 -12.83 13.88 -15.68
CA ASP A 66 -13.68 15.08 -15.76
C ASP A 66 -15.11 14.83 -15.29
N LEU A 67 -15.54 13.56 -15.20
CA LEU A 67 -16.84 13.15 -14.63
C LEU A 67 -16.82 13.03 -13.11
N LEU A 68 -15.64 13.10 -12.50
CA LEU A 68 -15.48 12.96 -11.06
C LEU A 68 -16.09 14.15 -10.29
N PRO A 69 -16.64 13.92 -9.08
CA PRO A 69 -17.12 15.01 -8.25
C PRO A 69 -15.96 15.95 -7.85
N PRO A 70 -16.21 17.26 -7.69
CA PRO A 70 -15.16 18.22 -7.32
C PRO A 70 -14.39 17.87 -6.04
N SER A 71 -15.01 17.10 -5.13
CA SER A 71 -14.38 16.66 -3.89
C SER A 71 -13.17 15.73 -4.10
N VAL A 72 -13.06 15.05 -5.24
CA VAL A 72 -11.94 14.12 -5.50
C VAL A 72 -10.83 14.73 -6.35
N THR A 73 -11.02 15.92 -6.92
CA THR A 73 -10.02 16.59 -7.77
C THR A 73 -8.71 16.87 -7.01
N LEU A 74 -8.78 17.55 -5.86
CA LEU A 74 -7.59 17.85 -5.05
C LEU A 74 -6.85 16.59 -4.59
N PRO A 75 -7.55 15.54 -4.09
CA PRO A 75 -6.92 14.25 -3.80
C PRO A 75 -6.23 13.60 -4.99
N LEU A 76 -6.87 13.58 -6.16
CA LEU A 76 -6.30 12.99 -7.36
C LEU A 76 -5.03 13.73 -7.79
N GLU A 77 -5.04 15.06 -7.76
CA GLU A 77 -3.84 15.87 -8.05
C GLU A 77 -2.72 15.64 -7.03
N ARG A 78 -3.07 15.42 -5.75
CA ARG A 78 -2.08 15.04 -4.75
C ARG A 78 -1.49 13.67 -5.05
N GLN A 79 -2.33 12.67 -5.35
CA GLN A 79 -1.88 11.31 -5.66
C GLN A 79 -0.98 11.28 -6.89
N ARG A 80 -1.30 12.06 -7.93
CA ARG A 80 -0.46 12.24 -9.12
C ARG A 80 0.92 12.79 -8.78
N ARG A 81 0.98 13.86 -7.98
CA ARG A 81 2.26 14.46 -7.55
C ARG A 81 3.08 13.50 -6.67
N ASP A 82 2.43 12.74 -5.80
CA ASP A 82 3.09 11.75 -4.96
C ASP A 82 3.69 10.63 -5.83
N TRP A 83 2.93 10.14 -6.82
CA TRP A 83 3.43 9.19 -7.83
C TRP A 83 4.64 9.72 -8.59
N GLU A 84 4.56 10.93 -9.16
CA GLU A 84 5.64 11.53 -9.97
C GLU A 84 6.93 11.65 -9.17
N LYS A 85 6.83 12.19 -7.95
CA LYS A 85 7.96 12.32 -7.03
C LYS A 85 8.57 10.97 -6.66
N ASP A 86 7.73 9.98 -6.38
CA ASP A 86 8.18 8.66 -5.98
C ASP A 86 8.82 7.90 -7.13
N TRP A 87 8.27 7.99 -8.35
CA TRP A 87 8.87 7.44 -9.54
C TRP A 87 10.24 8.06 -9.82
N GLU A 88 10.36 9.40 -9.76
CA GLU A 88 11.65 10.09 -9.91
C GLU A 88 12.70 9.56 -8.93
N ALA A 89 12.30 9.30 -7.68
CA ALA A 89 13.21 8.81 -6.65
C ALA A 89 13.72 7.38 -6.88
N VAL A 90 12.96 6.52 -7.58
CA VAL A 90 13.30 5.09 -7.77
C VAL A 90 13.70 4.72 -9.19
N ALA A 91 13.43 5.57 -10.19
CA ALA A 91 13.56 5.24 -11.61
C ALA A 91 14.96 4.71 -11.97
N ALA A 92 16.03 5.36 -11.49
CA ALA A 92 17.40 4.92 -11.75
C ALA A 92 17.69 3.52 -11.17
N TYR A 93 17.13 3.21 -10.00
CA TYR A 93 17.27 1.91 -9.37
C TYR A 93 16.49 0.82 -10.13
N CYS A 94 15.27 1.12 -10.57
CA CYS A 94 14.46 0.22 -11.40
C CYS A 94 15.15 -0.07 -12.74
N GLN A 95 15.64 0.97 -13.42
CA GLN A 95 16.34 0.85 -14.70
C GLN A 95 17.58 -0.04 -14.59
N ALA A 96 18.38 0.12 -13.52
CA ALA A 96 19.57 -0.70 -13.28
C ALA A 96 19.27 -2.21 -13.11
N ARG A 97 18.01 -2.57 -12.83
CA ARG A 97 17.54 -3.96 -12.68
C ARG A 97 16.72 -4.46 -13.86
N GLY A 98 16.55 -3.65 -14.89
CA GLY A 98 15.69 -3.97 -16.03
C GLY A 98 14.20 -4.01 -15.67
N TRP A 99 13.80 -3.30 -14.60
CA TRP A 99 12.40 -3.19 -14.19
C TRP A 99 11.74 -2.00 -14.87
N SER A 100 10.52 -2.19 -15.35
CA SER A 100 9.76 -1.16 -16.07
C SER A 100 9.04 -0.21 -15.11
N GLU A 101 8.63 0.95 -15.62
CA GLU A 101 7.73 1.85 -14.90
C GLU A 101 6.41 1.16 -14.55
N GLN A 102 5.88 0.34 -15.46
CA GLN A 102 4.64 -0.40 -15.24
C GLN A 102 4.77 -1.42 -14.10
N ASP A 103 5.93 -2.08 -13.99
CA ASP A 103 6.20 -2.95 -12.86
C ASP A 103 6.14 -2.16 -11.55
N TYR A 104 6.87 -1.05 -11.46
CA TYR A 104 6.87 -0.24 -10.25
C TYR A 104 5.49 0.34 -9.94
N ARG A 105 4.76 0.81 -10.96
CA ARG A 105 3.40 1.34 -10.81
C ARG A 105 2.46 0.32 -10.18
N TYR A 106 2.56 -0.95 -10.56
CA TYR A 106 1.77 -2.01 -9.96
C TYR A 106 2.04 -2.12 -8.45
N TYR A 107 3.29 -2.27 -8.02
CA TYR A 107 3.63 -2.37 -6.60
C TYR A 107 3.35 -1.07 -5.82
N TRP A 108 3.46 0.09 -6.48
CA TRP A 108 3.08 1.38 -5.89
C TRP A 108 1.57 1.42 -5.59
N MET A 109 0.71 0.94 -6.49
CA MET A 109 -0.74 0.85 -6.28
C MET A 109 -1.13 -0.23 -5.25
N ILE A 110 -0.38 -1.32 -5.17
CA ILE A 110 -0.52 -2.31 -4.09
C ILE A 110 -0.27 -1.63 -2.73
N VAL A 111 0.82 -0.87 -2.60
CA VAL A 111 1.10 -0.14 -1.36
C VAL A 111 0.05 0.93 -1.07
N ASP A 112 -0.40 1.66 -2.09
CA ASP A 112 -1.43 2.70 -1.96
C ASP A 112 -2.74 2.16 -1.38
N SER A 113 -3.16 0.98 -1.83
CA SER A 113 -4.45 0.38 -1.47
C SER A 113 -4.39 -0.55 -0.24
N ARG A 114 -3.22 -1.09 0.12
CA ARG A 114 -3.11 -2.20 1.09
C ARG A 114 -2.14 -1.97 2.25
N SER A 115 -1.54 -0.79 2.38
CA SER A 115 -0.55 -0.51 3.42
C SER A 115 -1.09 0.11 4.71
N PHE A 116 -0.48 -0.27 5.82
CA PHE A 116 -0.84 0.18 7.15
C PHE A 116 0.30 0.99 7.77
N HIS A 117 -0.06 2.01 8.56
CA HIS A 117 0.89 2.67 9.45
C HIS A 117 1.21 1.76 10.64
N PHE A 118 2.49 1.42 10.78
CA PHE A 118 3.03 0.62 11.89
C PHE A 118 3.81 1.49 12.86
N ASN A 119 3.22 1.67 14.03
CA ASN A 119 3.66 2.51 15.13
C ASN A 119 3.46 1.77 16.47
N PRO A 120 4.10 0.61 16.70
CA PRO A 120 3.89 -0.10 17.94
C PRO A 120 4.42 0.68 19.14
N PRO A 121 3.87 0.46 20.35
CA PRO A 121 4.33 1.13 21.57
C PRO A 121 5.85 1.05 21.72
N HIS A 122 6.49 2.18 22.03
CA HIS A 122 7.93 2.29 22.27
C HIS A 122 8.84 2.06 21.04
N ALA A 123 8.31 1.94 19.83
CA ALA A 123 9.10 1.90 18.59
C ALA A 123 9.16 3.26 17.88
N LYS A 124 10.08 3.37 16.91
CA LYS A 124 10.12 4.53 16.02
C LYS A 124 8.84 4.60 15.20
N THR A 125 8.10 5.69 15.37
CA THR A 125 6.93 6.06 14.59
C THR A 125 7.30 6.26 13.11
N GLY A 126 6.41 5.90 12.19
CA GLY A 126 6.45 6.30 10.78
C GLY A 126 6.78 5.18 9.79
N SER A 127 6.69 3.91 10.19
CA SER A 127 6.88 2.80 9.24
C SER A 127 5.58 2.48 8.52
N MET A 128 5.62 2.35 7.19
CA MET A 128 4.53 1.76 6.41
C MET A 128 4.82 0.28 6.21
N VAL A 129 3.82 -0.58 6.35
CA VAL A 129 3.96 -2.03 6.13
C VAL A 129 2.77 -2.60 5.37
N LEU A 130 2.97 -3.73 4.70
CA LEU A 130 1.87 -4.58 4.23
C LEU A 130 1.66 -5.73 5.22
N CYS A 131 0.41 -6.07 5.50
CA CYS A 131 0.06 -7.12 6.45
C CYS A 131 -0.73 -8.23 5.74
N PRO A 132 -0.07 -9.35 5.36
CA PRO A 132 -0.77 -10.48 4.76
C PRO A 132 -1.97 -10.92 5.59
N PHE A 133 -3.05 -11.30 4.93
CA PHE A 133 -4.36 -11.68 5.49
C PHE A 133 -5.18 -10.50 6.05
N ILE A 134 -4.53 -9.56 6.74
CA ILE A 134 -5.19 -8.36 7.26
C ILE A 134 -5.55 -7.41 6.12
N ASP A 135 -4.71 -7.34 5.08
CA ASP A 135 -4.92 -6.55 3.86
C ASP A 135 -6.05 -7.05 2.96
N LEU A 136 -6.63 -8.22 3.25
CA LEU A 136 -7.81 -8.76 2.57
C LEU A 136 -9.13 -8.29 3.19
N ILE A 137 -9.07 -7.68 4.36
CA ILE A 137 -10.25 -7.27 5.10
C ILE A 137 -10.73 -5.91 4.56
N ASN A 138 -11.98 -5.88 4.09
CA ASN A 138 -12.59 -4.68 3.50
C ASN A 138 -12.94 -3.61 4.54
N HIS A 139 -13.08 -2.37 4.07
CA HIS A 139 -13.78 -1.34 4.83
C HIS A 139 -15.27 -1.62 4.89
N GLY A 140 -15.86 -1.27 6.03
CA GLY A 140 -17.30 -1.25 6.18
C GLY A 140 -17.75 0.05 6.83
N PRO A 141 -19.06 0.30 6.82
CA PRO A 141 -19.62 1.63 7.03
C PRO A 141 -19.70 2.06 8.50
N SER A 142 -19.30 1.20 9.45
CA SER A 142 -19.46 1.41 10.89
C SER A 142 -18.10 1.46 11.58
N THR A 143 -18.02 2.26 12.66
CA THR A 143 -16.84 2.40 13.52
C THR A 143 -16.65 1.23 14.50
N LYS A 144 -17.55 0.24 14.53
CA LYS A 144 -17.52 -0.87 15.49
C LYS A 144 -17.59 -2.21 14.77
N THR A 145 -16.41 -2.79 14.53
CA THR A 145 -16.33 -4.05 13.78
C THR A 145 -15.17 -4.96 14.19
N CYS A 146 -13.96 -4.42 14.30
CA CYS A 146 -12.84 -5.16 14.85
C CYS A 146 -11.95 -4.23 15.66
N GLN A 147 -11.36 -4.76 16.72
CA GLN A 147 -10.33 -4.08 17.49
C GLN A 147 -8.97 -4.43 16.92
N VAL A 148 -8.10 -3.43 16.82
CA VAL A 148 -6.78 -3.56 16.21
C VAL A 148 -5.74 -3.18 17.24
N PHE A 149 -4.79 -4.07 17.47
CA PHE A 149 -3.68 -3.83 18.39
C PHE A 149 -2.37 -3.91 17.61
N GLN A 150 -1.44 -3.04 17.97
CA GLN A 150 -0.07 -3.07 17.46
C GLN A 150 0.88 -3.41 18.61
N SER A 151 1.77 -4.35 18.38
CA SER A 151 2.88 -4.70 19.28
C SER A 151 4.17 -4.80 18.47
N PRO A 152 5.34 -4.89 19.11
CA PRO A 152 6.60 -5.14 18.40
C PRO A 152 6.57 -6.40 17.53
N GLU A 153 5.69 -7.36 17.84
CA GLU A 153 5.49 -8.61 17.10
C GLU A 153 4.57 -8.45 15.87
N GLY A 154 3.80 -7.36 15.76
CA GLY A 154 2.98 -7.05 14.59
C GLY A 154 1.58 -6.54 14.93
N TYR A 155 0.60 -6.94 14.12
CA TYR A 155 -0.81 -6.59 14.30
C TYR A 155 -1.60 -7.77 14.86
N GLN A 156 -2.53 -7.46 15.75
CA GLN A 156 -3.59 -8.35 16.17
C GLN A 156 -4.93 -7.72 15.81
N VAL A 157 -5.77 -8.47 15.09
CA VAL A 157 -7.15 -8.07 14.78
C VAL A 157 -8.09 -8.99 15.53
N VAL A 158 -8.97 -8.43 16.36
CA VAL A 158 -9.93 -9.17 17.18
C VAL A 158 -11.32 -8.75 16.74
N ALA A 159 -12.14 -9.74 16.35
CA ALA A 159 -13.53 -9.50 16.02
C ALA A 159 -14.29 -8.95 17.25
N ASP A 160 -15.10 -7.92 17.06
CA ASP A 160 -15.91 -7.35 18.16
C ASP A 160 -17.21 -8.11 18.42
N ARG A 161 -17.56 -9.04 17.51
CA ARG A 161 -18.75 -9.88 17.52
C ARG A 161 -18.53 -11.12 16.65
N ASP A 162 -19.51 -12.02 16.66
CA ASP A 162 -19.60 -13.12 15.70
C ASP A 162 -20.06 -12.61 14.32
N TYR A 163 -19.27 -12.88 13.29
CA TYR A 163 -19.54 -12.49 11.89
C TYR A 163 -20.08 -13.64 11.04
N GLY A 164 -20.22 -14.85 11.58
CA GLY A 164 -20.60 -16.03 10.80
C GLY A 164 -19.59 -16.39 9.69
N GLU A 165 -20.07 -17.00 8.60
CA GLU A 165 -19.23 -17.48 7.48
C GLU A 165 -18.64 -16.37 6.60
N HIS A 166 -19.10 -15.13 6.75
CA HIS A 166 -18.64 -13.99 5.95
C HIS A 166 -18.05 -12.90 6.85
N ILE A 167 -16.72 -12.91 6.98
CA ILE A 167 -16.00 -11.79 7.61
C ILE A 167 -15.98 -10.61 6.63
N ASN A 168 -17.06 -9.83 6.63
CA ASN A 168 -17.03 -8.43 6.16
C ASN A 168 -16.74 -7.55 7.39
N SER A 169 -15.62 -7.79 8.08
CA SER A 169 -15.25 -6.94 9.21
C SER A 169 -14.81 -5.60 8.65
N ALA A 170 -15.53 -4.52 8.95
CA ALA A 170 -15.03 -3.19 8.66
C ALA A 170 -13.71 -2.97 9.40
N MET A 171 -12.73 -2.33 8.77
CA MET A 171 -11.49 -1.93 9.41
C MET A 171 -11.53 -0.41 9.57
N SER A 172 -12.38 0.10 10.47
CA SER A 172 -12.65 1.54 10.62
C SER A 172 -11.61 2.31 11.43
N GLU A 173 -10.76 1.61 12.19
CA GLU A 173 -9.74 2.22 13.07
C GLU A 173 -8.33 2.18 12.48
N PHE A 174 -8.17 1.81 11.21
CA PHE A 174 -6.87 1.95 10.54
C PHE A 174 -6.70 3.36 10.00
N THR A 175 -5.70 4.08 10.52
CA THR A 175 -5.09 5.16 9.73
C THR A 175 -4.29 4.48 8.62
N TRP A 176 -4.88 4.33 7.44
CA TRP A 176 -4.12 3.98 6.24
C TRP A 176 -3.06 5.04 5.98
N ALA A 177 -2.03 4.68 5.21
CA ALA A 177 -0.99 5.61 4.75
C ALA A 177 -1.55 6.92 4.16
N TYR A 178 -2.77 6.88 3.65
CA TYR A 178 -3.55 8.03 3.25
C TYR A 178 -4.85 8.13 4.07
N PRO A 179 -5.21 9.31 4.60
CA PRO A 179 -6.56 9.51 5.10
C PRO A 179 -7.51 9.35 3.92
N LEU A 180 -8.39 8.36 3.97
CA LEU A 180 -9.56 8.32 3.11
C LEU A 180 -10.27 9.67 3.29
N LEU A 181 -10.52 10.31 2.14
CA LEU A 181 -11.22 11.57 1.97
C LEU A 181 -12.27 11.81 3.05
N SER A 182 -11.93 12.69 4.00
CA SER A 182 -12.85 13.33 4.92
C SER A 182 -12.94 14.81 4.60
#